data_AF-A0A0L7R887-F1
#
_entry.id   AF-A0A0L7R887-F1
#
_cell.length_a   1.000
_cell.length_b   1.000
_cell.length_c   1.000
_cell.angle_alpha   90.00
_cell.angle_beta   90.00
_cell.angle_gamma   90.00
#
_symmetry.space_group_name_H-M   'P 1'
#
loop_
_entity.id
_entity.type
_entity.pdbx_description
1 polymer ?
#
loop_
_entity_poly.entity_id
_entity_poly.type
_entity_poly.pdbx_seq_one_letter_code
_entity_poly.pdbx_strand_id
1 'polypeptide(L)'
;MNPQIVIMTVVAAASFAFIGFLAYRIRVRSNEVDLSSISTLQDDSSLDEDFKDILAFVPTTEVRQIIERYVKYDAQIGDTVCFVNDQKRFIIRELQRIPQLIKMVRFLQLNDLNVDSWQEKIRKYWRSLPRFVRYDPENADGGLTVMIDTILRTIPLDELHELLRQKVKYSSSFRMFLHALRSKDYREMCNALEESKVLHHHCFWAKESGLEITFAIELYNELYVYLTQTLVS
;
A
#
# COMPACT_ATOMS: atom_id res chain seq x y z
N MET A 1 -21.25 -11.71 4.36
CA MET A 1 -19.95 -11.00 4.17
C MET A 1 -19.16 -11.82 3.16
N ASN A 2 -18.92 -11.30 1.96
CA ASN A 2 -18.33 -12.06 0.86
C ASN A 2 -16.87 -12.42 1.20
N PRO A 3 -16.44 -13.69 1.12
CA PRO A 3 -15.03 -14.08 1.31
C PRO A 3 -14.10 -13.44 0.29
N GLN A 4 -14.64 -12.68 -0.67
CA GLN A 4 -13.87 -11.80 -1.52
C GLN A 4 -13.48 -10.45 -0.89
N ILE A 5 -14.25 -9.91 0.05
CA ILE A 5 -14.05 -8.56 0.63
C ILE A 5 -12.76 -8.44 1.48
N VAL A 6 -12.25 -9.56 2.01
CA VAL A 6 -10.97 -9.61 2.72
C VAL A 6 -9.78 -9.91 1.78
N ILE A 7 -10.02 -10.22 0.51
CA ILE A 7 -9.01 -10.66 -0.48
C ILE A 7 -7.90 -9.63 -0.67
N MET A 8 -8.13 -8.34 -0.39
CA MET A 8 -7.19 -7.29 -0.81
C MET A 8 -6.79 -6.29 0.24
N THR A 9 -7.36 -6.31 1.45
CA THR A 9 -6.87 -5.45 2.53
C THR A 9 -5.40 -5.72 2.87
N VAL A 10 -4.87 -6.89 2.50
CA VAL A 10 -3.44 -7.25 2.65
C VAL A 10 -2.75 -7.53 1.32
N VAL A 11 -3.46 -7.87 0.22
CA VAL A 11 -2.82 -7.90 -1.11
C VAL A 11 -2.56 -6.47 -1.64
N ALA A 12 -3.25 -5.48 -1.08
CA ALA A 12 -2.84 -4.08 -1.17
C ALA A 12 -1.44 -3.84 -0.55
N ALA A 13 -0.79 -4.80 0.14
CA ALA A 13 0.63 -4.71 0.49
C ALA A 13 1.55 -4.64 -0.74
N ALA A 14 1.14 -5.17 -1.89
CA ALA A 14 1.82 -4.93 -3.16
C ALA A 14 1.52 -3.54 -3.76
N SER A 15 0.53 -2.82 -3.20
CA SER A 15 0.24 -1.40 -3.47
C SER A 15 0.70 -0.47 -2.33
N PHE A 16 1.10 -1.01 -1.16
CA PHE A 16 1.68 -0.26 -0.03
C PHE A 16 3.19 -0.12 -0.15
N ALA A 17 3.85 -0.98 -0.95
CA ALA A 17 5.22 -0.78 -1.34
C ALA A 17 5.43 0.60 -2.03
N PHE A 18 4.41 1.04 -2.77
CA PHE A 18 4.40 2.30 -3.50
C PHE A 18 4.27 3.55 -2.61
N ILE A 19 3.61 3.46 -1.46
CA ILE A 19 3.42 4.62 -0.58
C ILE A 19 4.48 4.60 0.55
N GLY A 20 5.08 3.44 0.83
CA GLY A 20 6.19 3.26 1.78
C GLY A 20 7.34 4.22 1.63
N PHE A 21 7.92 4.28 0.44
CA PHE A 21 9.15 5.03 0.22
C PHE A 21 8.89 6.51 -0.12
N LEU A 22 7.63 6.88 -0.39
CA LEU A 22 7.19 8.28 -0.39
C LEU A 22 7.56 8.95 0.95
N ALA A 23 7.44 8.23 2.07
CA ALA A 23 7.84 8.66 3.40
C ALA A 23 9.34 8.90 3.57
N TYR A 24 10.17 7.99 3.05
CA TYR A 24 11.63 8.00 3.20
C TYR A 24 12.25 9.25 2.56
N ARG A 25 11.76 9.67 1.39
CA ARG A 25 12.32 10.79 0.63
C ARG A 25 11.90 12.17 1.15
N ILE A 26 10.68 12.31 1.69
CA ILE A 26 10.17 13.60 2.19
C ILE A 26 10.92 14.05 3.46
N ARG A 27 11.48 13.11 4.24
CA ARG A 27 12.26 13.38 5.45
C ARG A 27 13.52 14.25 5.23
N VAL A 28 13.99 14.39 3.99
CA VAL A 28 15.26 15.10 3.68
C VAL A 28 15.08 16.62 3.52
N ARG A 29 13.84 17.17 3.55
CA ARG A 29 13.61 18.54 3.04
C ARG A 29 12.69 19.46 3.85
N SER A 30 12.56 19.31 5.17
CA SER A 30 11.69 20.19 5.95
C SER A 30 12.37 21.47 6.44
N ASN A 31 11.82 22.63 6.08
CA ASN A 31 11.84 23.84 6.89
C ASN A 31 10.39 24.30 7.16
N GLU A 32 10.13 24.68 8.42
CA GLU A 32 8.83 24.88 9.08
C GLU A 32 8.07 26.13 8.62
N VAL A 33 6.73 26.08 8.67
CA VAL A 33 5.86 27.27 8.79
C VAL A 33 4.63 26.98 9.66
N ASP A 34 4.31 27.97 10.49
CA ASP A 34 3.43 28.02 11.66
C ASP A 34 1.91 27.97 11.36
N LEU A 35 1.17 27.32 12.26
CA LEU A 35 -0.25 26.92 12.13
C LEU A 35 -1.09 27.61 13.22
N SER A 36 -1.54 28.83 12.94
CA SER A 36 -2.61 29.46 13.74
C SER A 36 -3.69 30.06 12.85
N SER A 37 -4.54 29.20 12.33
CA SER A 37 -5.99 29.41 12.16
C SER A 37 -6.54 28.29 11.31
N ILE A 38 -7.67 27.70 11.70
CA ILE A 38 -8.89 27.68 10.90
C ILE A 38 -9.93 26.72 11.51
N SER A 39 -11.15 27.22 11.40
CA SER A 39 -12.48 26.78 11.77
C SER A 39 -12.96 25.47 11.12
N THR A 40 -13.86 24.81 11.85
CA THR A 40 -14.75 23.72 11.44
C THR A 40 -15.71 24.16 10.33
N LEU A 41 -15.48 23.71 9.09
CA LEU A 41 -16.50 23.64 8.06
C LEU A 41 -16.90 22.18 7.88
N GLN A 42 -18.21 21.94 7.84
CA GLN A 42 -18.80 20.67 7.46
C GLN A 42 -18.45 20.43 5.98
N ASP A 43 -17.74 19.35 5.70
CA ASP A 43 -17.13 19.05 4.41
C ASP A 43 -17.69 17.71 3.89
N ASP A 44 -18.25 17.74 2.67
CA ASP A 44 -18.83 16.57 1.97
C ASP A 44 -17.73 15.66 1.36
N SER A 45 -16.53 15.66 1.93
CA SER A 45 -15.38 14.86 1.49
C SER A 45 -15.67 13.37 1.50
N SER A 46 -15.20 12.65 0.48
CA SER A 46 -15.26 11.19 0.39
C SER A 46 -13.87 10.59 0.37
N LEU A 47 -13.66 9.52 1.15
CA LEU A 47 -12.38 8.80 1.13
C LEU A 47 -12.10 8.17 -0.24
N ASP A 48 -13.15 7.82 -1.00
CA ASP A 48 -12.99 7.30 -2.37
C ASP A 48 -12.43 8.36 -3.32
N GLU A 49 -12.92 9.60 -3.24
CA GLU A 49 -12.38 10.72 -4.01
C GLU A 49 -10.98 11.10 -3.54
N ASP A 50 -10.72 11.10 -2.23
CA ASP A 50 -9.38 11.34 -1.71
C ASP A 50 -8.35 10.34 -2.26
N PHE A 51 -8.70 9.06 -2.35
CA PHE A 51 -7.83 8.03 -2.91
C PHE A 51 -7.69 8.14 -4.43
N LYS A 52 -8.73 8.57 -5.15
CA LYS A 52 -8.64 8.85 -6.60
C LYS A 52 -7.71 10.03 -6.87
N ASP A 53 -7.81 11.10 -6.09
CA ASP A 53 -6.94 12.28 -6.21
C ASP A 53 -5.49 11.90 -5.95
N ILE A 54 -5.21 11.11 -4.93
CA ILE A 54 -3.86 10.56 -4.65
C ILE A 54 -3.37 9.72 -5.83
N LEU A 55 -4.22 8.86 -6.39
CA LEU A 55 -3.83 7.99 -7.50
C LEU A 55 -3.67 8.72 -8.84
N ALA A 56 -4.23 9.92 -8.99
CA ALA A 56 -4.01 10.75 -10.18
C ALA A 56 -2.53 11.16 -10.35
N PHE A 57 -1.75 11.16 -9.27
CA PHE A 57 -0.31 11.42 -9.28
C PHE A 57 0.50 10.22 -9.78
N VAL A 58 -0.13 9.05 -9.89
CA VAL A 58 0.55 7.83 -10.33
C VAL A 58 0.42 7.70 -11.84
N PRO A 59 1.52 7.80 -12.62
CA PRO A 59 1.48 7.59 -14.06
C PRO A 59 1.24 6.10 -14.36
N THR A 60 -0.02 5.70 -14.26
CA THR A 60 -0.46 4.28 -14.17
C THR A 60 0.03 3.45 -15.36
N THR A 61 0.13 4.06 -16.54
CA THR A 61 0.67 3.39 -17.75
C THR A 61 2.16 3.09 -17.60
N GLU A 62 2.95 4.06 -17.14
CA GLU A 62 4.40 3.91 -16.96
C GLU A 62 4.73 2.94 -15.82
N VAL A 63 4.07 3.10 -14.67
CA VAL A 63 4.19 2.18 -13.53
C VAL A 63 3.85 0.76 -13.94
N ARG A 64 2.78 0.57 -14.73
CA ARG A 64 2.45 -0.74 -15.29
C ARG A 64 3.59 -1.29 -16.15
N GLN A 65 4.14 -0.49 -17.07
CA GLN A 65 5.23 -0.94 -17.94
C GLN A 65 6.48 -1.33 -17.16
N ILE A 66 6.81 -0.60 -16.09
CA ILE A 66 7.92 -0.94 -15.19
C ILE A 66 7.65 -2.30 -14.55
N ILE A 67 6.50 -2.49 -13.90
CA ILE A 67 6.15 -3.74 -13.23
C ILE A 67 6.14 -4.90 -14.23
N GLU A 68 5.51 -4.75 -15.39
CA GLU A 68 5.47 -5.81 -16.41
C GLU A 68 6.87 -6.18 -16.92
N ARG A 69 7.79 -5.21 -17.03
CA ARG A 69 9.18 -5.46 -17.42
C ARG A 69 9.91 -6.28 -16.36
N TYR A 70 9.81 -5.88 -15.09
CA TYR A 70 10.41 -6.62 -13.98
C TYR A 70 9.83 -8.03 -13.84
N VAL A 71 8.52 -8.20 -13.97
CA VAL A 71 7.89 -9.53 -13.92
C VAL A 71 8.37 -10.46 -15.04
N LYS A 72 8.66 -9.93 -16.24
CA LYS A 72 9.15 -10.73 -17.37
C LYS A 72 10.62 -11.12 -17.22
N TYR A 73 11.44 -10.24 -16.66
CA TYR A 73 12.89 -10.25 -16.85
C TYR A 73 13.73 -10.30 -15.57
N ASP A 74 13.18 -9.95 -14.42
CA ASP A 74 13.85 -10.05 -13.13
C ASP A 74 13.45 -11.37 -12.44
N ALA A 75 14.45 -12.19 -12.09
CA ALA A 75 14.21 -13.52 -11.52
C ALA A 75 13.54 -13.44 -10.14
N GLN A 76 13.98 -12.52 -9.28
CA GLN A 76 13.44 -12.34 -7.94
C GLN A 76 11.97 -11.87 -7.99
N ILE A 77 11.64 -10.97 -8.92
CA ILE A 77 10.25 -10.52 -9.12
C ILE A 77 9.39 -11.63 -9.73
N GLY A 78 9.92 -12.38 -10.69
CA GLY A 78 9.25 -13.55 -11.25
C GLY A 78 8.88 -14.57 -10.17
N ASP A 79 9.84 -14.92 -9.32
CA ASP A 79 9.64 -15.84 -8.19
C ASP A 79 8.65 -15.27 -7.16
N THR A 80 8.70 -13.97 -6.89
CA THR A 80 7.73 -13.28 -6.01
C THR A 80 6.30 -13.46 -6.52
N VAL A 81 6.05 -13.22 -7.81
CA VAL A 81 4.72 -13.35 -8.41
C VAL A 81 4.24 -14.79 -8.38
N CYS A 82 5.13 -15.76 -8.65
CA CYS A 82 4.82 -17.19 -8.55
C CYS A 82 4.42 -17.58 -7.12
N PHE A 83 5.25 -17.23 -6.13
CA PHE A 83 4.97 -17.51 -4.72
C PHE A 83 3.63 -16.92 -4.28
N VAL A 84 3.37 -15.65 -4.59
CA VAL A 84 2.10 -15.00 -4.23
C VAL A 84 0.93 -15.72 -4.90
N ASN A 85 1.05 -16.12 -6.17
CA ASN A 85 -0.01 -16.85 -6.85
C ASN A 85 -0.35 -18.19 -6.18
N ASP A 86 0.65 -18.90 -5.68
CA ASP A 86 0.48 -20.19 -5.02
C ASP A 86 -0.06 -20.04 -3.60
N GLN A 87 0.43 -19.05 -2.86
CA GLN A 87 0.16 -18.89 -1.43
C GLN A 87 -1.03 -17.99 -1.11
N LYS A 88 -1.44 -17.09 -2.02
CA LYS A 88 -2.48 -16.06 -1.75
C LYS A 88 -3.74 -16.62 -1.12
N ARG A 89 -4.23 -17.78 -1.56
CA ARG A 89 -5.48 -18.36 -1.02
C ARG A 89 -5.38 -18.70 0.47
N PHE A 90 -4.20 -19.11 0.94
CA PHE A 90 -3.97 -19.47 2.34
C PHE A 90 -3.81 -18.22 3.18
N ILE A 91 -2.94 -17.30 2.74
CA ILE A 91 -2.76 -15.98 3.36
C ILE A 91 -4.11 -15.28 3.52
N ILE A 92 -4.92 -15.21 2.45
CA ILE A 92 -6.26 -14.61 2.49
C ILE A 92 -7.13 -15.26 3.57
N ARG A 93 -7.20 -16.60 3.64
CA ARG A 93 -8.05 -17.30 4.63
C ARG A 93 -7.68 -16.92 6.06
N GLU A 94 -6.40 -16.80 6.37
CA GLU A 94 -5.96 -16.39 7.71
C GLU A 94 -6.35 -14.96 8.02
N LEU A 95 -6.22 -14.05 7.05
CA LEU A 95 -6.61 -12.66 7.22
C LEU A 95 -8.11 -12.50 7.53
N GLN A 96 -8.97 -13.32 6.92
CA GLN A 96 -10.42 -13.26 7.21
C GLN A 96 -10.78 -13.74 8.61
N ARG A 97 -9.86 -14.43 9.29
CA ARG A 97 -10.05 -14.85 10.67
C ARG A 97 -9.69 -13.76 11.67
N ILE A 98 -9.09 -12.65 11.23
CA ILE A 98 -8.70 -11.53 12.09
C ILE A 98 -9.87 -10.55 12.21
N PRO A 99 -10.58 -10.48 13.36
CA PRO A 99 -11.76 -9.63 13.51
C PRO A 99 -11.45 -8.14 13.36
N GLN A 100 -10.28 -7.70 13.82
CA GLN A 100 -9.82 -6.32 13.72
C GLN A 100 -9.61 -5.88 12.26
N LEU A 101 -9.17 -6.79 11.38
CA LEU A 101 -9.07 -6.51 9.95
C LEU A 101 -10.45 -6.30 9.33
N ILE A 102 -11.44 -7.12 9.71
CA ILE A 102 -12.83 -6.97 9.26
C ILE A 102 -13.40 -5.62 9.75
N LYS A 103 -13.12 -5.22 10.99
CA LYS A 103 -13.52 -3.91 11.52
C LYS A 103 -12.92 -2.77 10.70
N MET A 104 -11.63 -2.85 10.35
CA MET A 104 -10.96 -1.82 9.55
C MET A 104 -11.56 -1.73 8.14
N VAL A 105 -11.87 -2.86 7.50
CA VAL A 105 -12.57 -2.85 6.20
C VAL A 105 -13.95 -2.19 6.30
N ARG A 106 -14.72 -2.51 7.34
CA ARG A 106 -16.02 -1.87 7.57
C ARG A 106 -15.89 -0.36 7.82
N PHE A 107 -14.86 0.06 8.56
CA PHE A 107 -14.56 1.48 8.74
C PHE A 107 -14.37 2.16 7.39
N LEU A 108 -13.54 1.59 6.49
CA LEU A 108 -13.34 2.17 5.16
C LEU A 108 -14.65 2.29 4.37
N GLN A 109 -15.48 1.24 4.38
CA GLN A 109 -16.78 1.24 3.71
C GLN A 109 -17.76 2.28 4.27
N LEU A 110 -17.77 2.47 5.59
CA LEU A 110 -18.60 3.48 6.26
C LEU A 110 -18.13 4.92 6.01
N ASN A 111 -16.89 5.10 5.56
CA ASN A 111 -16.32 6.39 5.15
C ASN A 111 -16.32 6.53 3.62
N ASP A 112 -17.35 5.98 2.98
CA ASP A 112 -17.62 6.06 1.54
C ASP A 112 -16.56 5.45 0.61
N LEU A 113 -15.59 4.68 1.13
CA LEU A 113 -14.67 3.95 0.26
C LEU A 113 -15.38 2.77 -0.38
N ASN A 114 -15.42 2.74 -1.72
CA ASN A 114 -15.97 1.61 -2.47
C ASN A 114 -14.95 0.46 -2.52
N VAL A 115 -14.79 -0.24 -1.39
CA VAL A 115 -13.82 -1.34 -1.21
C VAL A 115 -13.96 -2.41 -2.29
N ASP A 116 -15.19 -2.76 -2.70
CA ASP A 116 -15.45 -3.76 -3.74
C ASP A 116 -14.91 -3.33 -5.10
N SER A 117 -15.08 -2.05 -5.47
CA SER A 117 -14.54 -1.48 -6.70
C SER A 117 -13.01 -1.47 -6.70
N TRP A 118 -12.39 -1.03 -5.61
CA TRP A 118 -10.93 -1.05 -5.45
C TRP A 118 -10.36 -2.45 -5.55
N GLN A 119 -11.00 -3.41 -4.89
CA GLN A 119 -10.64 -4.81 -4.94
C GLN A 119 -10.72 -5.36 -6.38
N GLU A 120 -11.79 -5.05 -7.11
CA GLU A 120 -11.94 -5.51 -8.49
C GLU A 120 -10.84 -4.94 -9.41
N LYS A 121 -10.47 -3.67 -9.24
CA LYS A 121 -9.39 -3.02 -9.99
C LYS A 121 -8.06 -3.71 -9.77
N ILE A 122 -7.66 -3.91 -8.52
CA ILE A 122 -6.41 -4.61 -8.16
C ILE A 122 -6.46 -6.06 -8.68
N ARG A 123 -7.60 -6.73 -8.61
CA ARG A 123 -7.75 -8.12 -9.09
C ARG A 123 -7.57 -8.21 -10.60
N LYS A 124 -8.14 -7.27 -11.35
CA LYS A 124 -7.96 -7.19 -12.81
C LYS A 124 -6.49 -6.92 -13.15
N TYR A 125 -5.87 -5.97 -12.47
CA TYR A 125 -4.45 -5.64 -12.66
C TYR A 125 -3.53 -6.85 -12.40
N TRP A 126 -3.70 -7.54 -11.27
CA TRP A 126 -2.90 -8.72 -10.96
C TRP A 126 -3.06 -9.85 -11.98
N ARG A 127 -4.29 -10.06 -12.51
CA ARG A 127 -4.56 -11.06 -13.55
C ARG A 127 -3.98 -10.70 -14.92
N SER A 128 -3.76 -9.40 -15.19
CA SER A 128 -3.14 -8.95 -16.42
C SER A 128 -1.61 -8.99 -16.39
N LEU A 129 -1.00 -9.25 -15.22
CA LEU A 129 0.46 -9.36 -15.14
C LEU A 129 0.97 -10.47 -16.08
N PRO A 130 2.09 -10.22 -16.79
CA PRO A 130 2.70 -11.23 -17.64
C PRO A 130 3.25 -12.37 -16.79
N ARG A 131 3.65 -13.46 -17.44
CA ARG A 131 4.45 -14.50 -16.81
C ARG A 131 5.92 -14.14 -16.92
N PHE A 132 6.72 -14.65 -15.99
CA PHE A 132 8.16 -14.67 -16.12
C PHE A 132 8.57 -15.36 -17.43
N VAL A 133 9.49 -14.73 -18.16
CA VAL A 133 9.94 -15.21 -19.47
C VAL A 133 11.33 -15.83 -19.33
N ARG A 134 12.28 -15.04 -18.85
CA ARG A 134 13.68 -15.42 -18.63
C ARG A 134 14.35 -14.34 -17.80
N TYR A 135 15.43 -14.67 -17.11
CA TYR A 135 16.28 -13.66 -16.51
C TYR A 135 17.03 -12.88 -17.61
N ASP A 136 16.94 -11.55 -17.59
CA ASP A 136 17.53 -10.65 -18.59
C ASP A 136 17.95 -9.32 -17.92
N PRO A 137 19.18 -9.23 -17.37
CA PRO A 137 19.62 -8.09 -16.57
C PRO A 137 19.79 -6.79 -17.37
N GLU A 138 19.86 -6.86 -18.71
CA GLU A 138 19.82 -5.66 -19.55
C GLU A 138 18.44 -4.99 -19.55
N ASN A 139 17.39 -5.77 -19.27
CA ASN A 139 16.01 -5.30 -19.25
C ASN A 139 15.52 -4.96 -17.85
N ALA A 140 15.79 -5.83 -16.87
CA ALA A 140 15.44 -5.61 -15.47
C ALA A 140 16.36 -6.41 -14.55
N ASP A 141 16.90 -5.76 -13.53
CA ASP A 141 17.71 -6.36 -12.49
C ASP A 141 17.58 -5.56 -11.19
N GLY A 142 18.04 -6.15 -10.08
CA GLY A 142 18.03 -5.51 -8.77
C GLY A 142 16.73 -5.63 -7.98
N GLY A 143 15.79 -6.46 -8.45
CA GLY A 143 14.71 -6.95 -7.61
C GLY A 143 13.64 -5.92 -7.23
N LEU A 144 12.95 -6.19 -6.12
CA LEU A 144 11.85 -5.35 -5.63
C LEU A 144 12.33 -3.96 -5.24
N THR A 145 13.51 -3.86 -4.63
CA THR A 145 14.11 -2.58 -4.26
C THR A 145 14.28 -1.66 -5.47
N VAL A 146 14.98 -2.10 -6.53
CA VAL A 146 15.23 -1.25 -7.72
C VAL A 146 13.95 -1.00 -8.51
N MET A 147 13.03 -1.97 -8.56
CA MET A 147 11.72 -1.78 -9.19
C MET A 147 10.93 -0.64 -8.51
N ILE A 148 10.84 -0.66 -7.18
CA ILE A 148 10.11 0.35 -6.40
C ILE A 148 10.78 1.73 -6.54
N ASP A 149 12.10 1.79 -6.43
CA ASP A 149 12.89 3.00 -6.68
C ASP A 149 12.59 3.61 -8.06
N THR A 150 12.52 2.77 -9.09
CA THR A 150 12.25 3.19 -10.46
C THR A 150 10.84 3.74 -10.59
N ILE A 151 9.85 3.07 -10.00
CA ILE A 151 8.47 3.53 -9.97
C ILE A 151 8.36 4.89 -9.28
N LEU A 152 9.03 5.07 -8.14
CA LEU A 152 8.89 6.29 -7.34
C LEU A 152 9.51 7.52 -8.00
N ARG A 153 10.51 7.34 -8.87
CA ARG A 153 11.05 8.42 -9.71
C ARG A 153 10.06 8.93 -10.76
N THR A 154 9.01 8.17 -11.07
CA THR A 154 7.97 8.59 -12.04
C THR A 154 6.90 9.47 -11.40
N ILE A 155 6.80 9.48 -10.07
CA ILE A 155 5.75 10.18 -9.35
C ILE A 155 6.25 11.57 -8.94
N PRO A 156 5.46 12.62 -9.14
CA PRO A 156 5.74 13.94 -8.57
C PRO A 156 5.50 13.91 -7.05
N LEU A 157 6.51 13.43 -6.30
CA LEU A 157 6.41 13.18 -4.84
C LEU A 157 6.21 14.47 -4.04
N ASP A 158 6.83 15.58 -4.45
CA ASP A 158 6.72 16.88 -3.77
C ASP A 158 5.28 17.43 -3.91
N GLU A 159 4.69 17.34 -5.10
CA GLU A 159 3.32 17.76 -5.36
C GLU A 159 2.31 16.81 -4.71
N LEU A 160 2.61 15.50 -4.67
CA LEU A 160 1.80 14.53 -3.95
C LEU A 160 1.82 14.80 -2.44
N HIS A 161 2.97 15.17 -1.87
CA HIS A 161 3.06 15.60 -0.48
C HIS A 161 2.16 16.80 -0.20
N GLU A 162 2.20 17.82 -1.07
CA GLU A 162 1.35 19.00 -0.93
C GLU A 162 -0.14 18.65 -1.03
N LEU A 163 -0.54 17.79 -1.97
CA LEU A 163 -1.92 17.26 -2.02
C LEU A 163 -2.30 16.62 -0.69
N LEU A 164 -1.45 15.75 -0.15
CA LEU A 164 -1.71 15.06 1.11
C LEU A 164 -1.88 16.05 2.28
N ARG A 165 -1.07 17.12 2.34
CA ARG A 165 -1.24 18.19 3.34
C ARG A 165 -2.57 18.92 3.18
N GLN A 166 -2.97 19.21 1.95
CA GLN A 166 -4.29 19.79 1.66
C GLN A 166 -5.42 18.85 2.08
N LYS A 167 -5.29 17.55 1.84
CA LYS A 167 -6.26 16.55 2.31
C LYS A 167 -6.33 16.49 3.83
N VAL A 168 -5.22 16.58 4.54
CA VAL A 168 -5.23 16.71 6.02
C VAL A 168 -5.96 17.97 6.46
N LYS A 169 -5.74 19.10 5.78
CA LYS A 169 -6.33 20.39 6.17
C LYS A 169 -7.82 20.50 5.84
N TYR A 170 -8.24 19.96 4.71
CA TYR A 170 -9.58 20.20 4.19
C TYR A 170 -10.47 18.95 4.30
N SER A 171 -10.02 17.76 3.86
CA SER A 171 -10.84 16.53 3.86
C SER A 171 -11.08 15.95 5.27
N SER A 172 -12.34 15.96 5.70
CA SER A 172 -12.74 15.32 6.95
C SER A 172 -12.62 13.78 6.90
N SER A 173 -12.97 13.17 5.76
CA SER A 173 -12.85 11.73 5.52
C SER A 173 -11.40 11.26 5.55
N PHE A 174 -10.48 12.04 4.96
CA PHE A 174 -9.05 11.74 5.01
C PHE A 174 -8.49 11.86 6.43
N ARG A 175 -8.88 12.89 7.19
CA ARG A 175 -8.50 12.99 8.61
C ARG A 175 -9.02 11.82 9.44
N MET A 176 -10.25 11.39 9.22
CA MET A 176 -10.82 10.21 9.89
C MET A 176 -10.02 8.95 9.57
N PHE A 177 -9.59 8.78 8.32
CA PHE A 177 -8.70 7.68 7.93
C PHE A 177 -7.36 7.73 8.68
N LEU A 178 -6.69 8.89 8.74
CA LEU A 178 -5.43 9.03 9.50
C LEU A 178 -5.62 8.78 11.00
N HIS A 179 -6.75 9.21 11.56
CA HIS A 179 -7.08 8.90 12.96
C HIS A 179 -7.30 7.39 13.16
N ALA A 180 -7.94 6.71 12.23
CA ALA A 180 -8.13 5.26 12.29
C ALA A 180 -6.79 4.50 12.28
N LEU A 181 -5.79 4.95 11.52
CA LEU A 181 -4.44 4.39 11.53
C LEU A 181 -3.71 4.56 12.89
N ARG A 182 -4.10 5.56 13.67
CA ARG A 182 -3.54 5.80 15.02
C ARG A 182 -4.36 5.15 16.13
N SER A 183 -5.46 4.48 15.78
CA SER A 183 -6.41 3.93 16.74
C SER A 183 -5.92 2.67 17.44
N LYS A 184 -6.55 2.34 18.58
CA LYS A 184 -6.35 1.05 19.25
C LYS A 184 -6.73 -0.13 18.36
N ASP A 185 -7.80 -0.02 17.57
CA ASP A 185 -8.26 -1.08 16.67
C ASP A 185 -7.21 -1.40 15.59
N TYR A 186 -6.53 -0.38 15.04
CA TYR A 186 -5.44 -0.60 14.08
C TYR A 186 -4.23 -1.29 14.73
N ARG A 187 -3.83 -0.84 15.93
CA ARG A 187 -2.74 -1.51 16.67
C ARG A 187 -3.08 -2.96 17.01
N GLU A 188 -4.30 -3.23 17.45
CA GLU A 188 -4.74 -4.60 17.72
C GLU A 188 -4.78 -5.45 16.44
N MET A 189 -5.11 -4.86 15.28
CA MET A 189 -5.01 -5.53 13.98
C MET A 189 -3.56 -5.91 13.67
N CYS A 190 -2.60 -4.98 13.82
CA CYS A 190 -1.18 -5.24 13.62
C CYS A 190 -0.68 -6.37 14.55
N ASN A 191 -1.01 -6.30 15.83
CA ASN A 191 -0.65 -7.35 16.79
C ASN A 191 -1.23 -8.72 16.39
N ALA A 192 -2.50 -8.77 15.96
CA ALA A 192 -3.11 -10.02 15.53
C ALA A 192 -2.48 -10.61 14.25
N LEU A 193 -1.97 -9.74 13.36
CA LEU A 193 -1.20 -10.16 12.18
C LEU A 193 0.15 -10.77 12.59
N GLU A 194 0.87 -10.11 13.51
CA GLU A 194 2.15 -10.57 14.04
C GLU A 194 2.03 -11.83 14.91
N GLU A 195 0.92 -12.03 15.62
CA GLU A 195 0.74 -13.22 16.44
C GLU A 195 0.32 -14.46 15.61
N SER A 196 -0.01 -14.27 14.33
CA SER A 196 -0.48 -15.36 13.47
C SER A 196 0.66 -16.27 13.03
N LYS A 197 0.72 -17.46 13.64
CA LYS A 197 1.68 -18.53 13.28
C LYS A 197 1.64 -18.91 11.80
N VAL A 198 0.46 -18.89 11.18
CA VAL A 198 0.31 -19.24 9.76
C VAL A 198 0.90 -18.16 8.86
N LEU A 199 0.66 -16.88 9.18
CA LEU A 199 1.28 -15.77 8.44
C LEU A 199 2.81 -15.78 8.63
N HIS A 200 3.29 -16.01 9.84
CA HIS A 200 4.72 -16.20 10.11
C HIS A 200 5.33 -17.34 9.30
N HIS A 201 4.64 -18.46 9.17
CA HIS A 201 5.12 -19.58 8.35
C HIS A 201 5.26 -19.19 6.88
N HIS A 202 4.27 -18.47 6.31
CA HIS A 202 4.37 -17.98 4.93
C HIS A 202 5.49 -16.94 4.76
N CYS A 203 5.67 -16.02 5.70
CA CYS A 203 6.75 -15.05 5.68
C CYS A 203 8.12 -15.71 5.78
N PHE A 204 8.26 -16.75 6.60
CA PHE A 204 9.50 -17.53 6.72
C PHE A 204 9.88 -18.15 5.37
N TRP A 205 8.98 -18.93 4.76
CA TRP A 205 9.27 -19.56 3.47
C TRP A 205 9.47 -18.58 2.32
N ALA A 206 8.78 -17.44 2.34
CA ALA A 206 9.03 -16.38 1.38
C ALA A 206 10.46 -15.85 1.49
N LYS A 207 10.96 -15.61 2.71
CA LYS A 207 12.34 -15.18 2.95
C LYS A 207 13.35 -16.23 2.53
N GLU A 208 13.12 -17.51 2.87
CA GLU A 208 13.98 -18.62 2.47
C GLU A 208 14.06 -18.79 0.94
N SER A 209 12.98 -18.45 0.22
CA SER A 209 12.95 -18.42 -1.25
C SER A 209 13.57 -17.16 -1.86
N GLY A 210 14.25 -16.32 -1.08
CA GLY A 210 14.94 -15.13 -1.57
C GLY A 210 14.03 -13.92 -1.87
N LEU A 211 12.78 -13.93 -1.41
CA LEU A 211 11.86 -12.81 -1.60
C LEU A 211 12.18 -11.68 -0.60
N GLU A 212 12.10 -10.42 -1.06
CA GLU A 212 12.43 -9.22 -0.26
C GLU A 212 11.32 -8.84 0.73
N ILE A 213 10.90 -9.78 1.57
CA ILE A 213 9.87 -9.56 2.59
C ILE A 213 10.30 -8.52 3.63
N THR A 214 11.59 -8.48 3.99
CA THR A 214 12.11 -7.49 4.93
C THR A 214 11.96 -6.07 4.37
N PHE A 215 12.37 -5.86 3.12
CA PHE A 215 12.20 -4.58 2.44
C PHE A 215 10.73 -4.17 2.36
N ALA A 216 9.83 -5.09 1.98
CA ALA A 216 8.39 -4.79 1.93
C ALA A 216 7.80 -4.36 3.29
N ILE A 217 8.28 -4.94 4.39
CA ILE A 217 7.87 -4.56 5.75
C ILE A 217 8.42 -3.18 6.13
N GLU A 218 9.70 -2.93 5.86
CA GLU A 218 10.34 -1.63 6.14
C GLU A 218 9.62 -0.51 5.41
N LEU A 219 9.34 -0.74 4.12
CA LEU A 219 8.59 0.15 3.26
C LEU A 219 7.20 0.45 3.84
N TYR A 220 6.45 -0.56 4.26
CA TYR A 220 5.16 -0.34 4.92
C TYR A 220 5.28 0.49 6.22
N ASN A 221 6.30 0.22 7.03
CA ASN A 221 6.52 0.95 8.28
C ASN A 221 6.87 2.42 8.03
N GLU A 222 7.67 2.70 7.00
CA GLU A 222 7.99 4.06 6.58
C GLU A 222 6.73 4.82 6.17
N LEU A 223 5.86 4.22 5.33
CA LEU A 223 4.55 4.81 5.00
C LEU A 223 3.76 5.15 6.26
N TYR A 224 3.65 4.17 7.15
CA TYR A 224 2.86 4.32 8.36
C TYR A 224 3.37 5.49 9.20
N VAL A 225 4.69 5.57 9.40
CA VAL A 225 5.32 6.67 10.12
C VAL A 225 5.04 8.00 9.44
N TYR A 226 5.18 8.10 8.12
CA TYR A 226 4.90 9.33 7.41
C TYR A 226 3.44 9.75 7.53
N LEU A 227 2.48 8.85 7.27
CA LEU A 227 1.05 9.19 7.36
C LEU A 227 0.61 9.57 8.78
N THR A 228 1.19 8.95 9.81
CA THR A 228 0.72 9.14 11.19
C THR A 228 1.51 10.15 12.00
N GLN A 229 2.76 10.45 11.60
CA GLN A 229 3.67 11.33 12.33
C GLN A 229 4.08 12.54 11.49
N THR A 230 4.59 12.33 10.27
CA THR A 230 5.19 13.41 9.45
C THR A 230 4.16 14.26 8.72
N LEU A 231 3.10 13.64 8.21
CA LEU A 231 2.07 14.34 7.45
C LEU A 231 1.13 15.15 8.37
N VAL A 232 1.04 14.73 9.63
CA VAL A 232 0.13 15.31 10.64
C VAL A 232 0.84 16.30 11.58
N SER A 233 2.18 16.34 11.55
CA SER A 233 3.00 17.38 12.20
C SER A 233 2.99 18.67 11.40
#